data_AF-A0A3N5IWM3-F1
#
_entry.id   AF-A0A3N5IWM3-F1
#
_cell.length_a   1.000
_cell.length_b   1.000
_cell.length_c   1.000
_cell.angle_alpha   90.00
_cell.angle_beta   90.00
_cell.angle_gamma   90.00
#
_symmetry.space_group_name_H-M   'P 1'
#
loop_
_entity.id
_entity.type
_entity.pdbx_description
1 polymer ?
#
loop_
_entity_poly.entity_id
_entity_poly.type
_entity_poly.pdbx_seq_one_letter_code
_entity_poly.pdbx_strand_id
1 'polypeptide(L)'
;MLLAGNPAPTVTWIGHATLLVQLEGVRILTDPHWSQRASPLSWAGPRRLSAPGLAFEDLPPVHVVVISHDHYDHLDLGTVKRLAETHDPLFVVPLGFKRW
;
A
#
# COMPACT_ATOMS: atom_id res chain seq x y z
N MET A 1 12.12 -8.57 9.55
CA MET A 1 13.21 -7.57 9.62
C MET A 1 13.44 -7.02 8.21
N LEU A 2 12.62 -6.04 7.81
CA LEU A 2 12.82 -5.29 6.56
C LEU A 2 14.01 -4.35 6.80
N LEU A 3 15.17 -4.75 6.31
CA LEU A 3 16.44 -4.12 6.66
C LEU A 3 16.46 -2.69 6.08
N ALA A 4 16.46 -1.71 6.98
CA ALA A 4 17.01 -0.40 6.67
C ALA A 4 18.49 -0.60 6.30
N GLY A 5 18.83 -0.41 5.02
CA GLY A 5 20.22 -0.45 4.55
C GLY A 5 20.66 -1.67 3.75
N ASN A 6 19.76 -2.46 3.15
CA ASN A 6 20.18 -3.43 2.13
C ASN A 6 20.58 -2.68 0.84
N PRO A 7 21.82 -2.81 0.33
CA PRO A 7 22.24 -2.17 -0.92
C PRO A 7 21.61 -2.82 -2.16
N ALA A 8 21.14 -4.08 -2.05
CA ALA A 8 20.49 -4.76 -3.16
C ALA A 8 19.01 -4.35 -3.27
N PRO A 9 18.50 -4.10 -4.50
CA PRO A 9 17.07 -3.89 -4.72
C PRO A 9 16.26 -5.09 -4.23
N THR A 10 15.15 -4.84 -3.53
CA THR A 10 14.23 -5.89 -3.06
C THR A 10 12.80 -5.57 -3.44
N VAL A 11 12.02 -6.64 -3.63
CA VAL A 11 10.57 -6.56 -3.78
C VAL A 11 9.96 -7.55 -2.80
N THR A 12 9.11 -7.05 -1.91
CA THR A 12 8.34 -7.87 -0.97
C THR A 12 6.88 -7.87 -1.36
N TRP A 13 6.31 -9.05 -1.58
CA TRP A 13 4.88 -9.18 -1.80
C TRP A 13 4.13 -9.19 -0.47
N ILE A 14 3.29 -8.18 -0.25
CA ILE A 14 2.46 -8.06 0.95
C ILE A 14 1.08 -8.69 0.72
N GLY A 15 0.56 -8.67 -0.50
CA GLY A 15 -0.65 -9.38 -0.87
C GLY A 15 -1.45 -8.65 -1.94
N HIS A 16 -2.18 -9.41 -2.77
CA HIS A 16 -2.84 -8.87 -3.98
C HIS A 16 -1.83 -8.07 -4.83
N ALA A 17 -2.14 -6.80 -5.14
CA ALA A 17 -1.27 -5.87 -5.85
C ALA A 17 -0.37 -5.03 -4.92
N THR A 18 -0.38 -5.30 -3.61
CA THR A 18 0.49 -4.59 -2.66
C THR A 18 1.90 -5.15 -2.67
N LEU A 19 2.83 -4.39 -3.25
CA LEU A 19 4.26 -4.66 -3.28
C LEU A 19 5.00 -3.56 -2.51
N LEU A 20 5.93 -3.95 -1.65
CA LEU A 20 6.93 -3.05 -1.10
C LEU A 20 8.22 -3.21 -1.92
N VAL A 21 8.52 -2.20 -2.73
CA VAL A 21 9.74 -2.12 -3.54
C VAL A 21 10.75 -1.26 -2.79
N GLN A 22 11.97 -1.77 -2.61
CA GLN A 22 13.07 -1.04 -2.00
C GLN A 22 14.20 -0.93 -3.01
N LEU A 23 14.56 0.31 -3.38
CA LEU A 23 15.58 0.60 -4.38
C LEU A 23 16.33 1.86 -3.98
N GLU A 24 17.66 1.78 -3.86
CA GLU A 24 18.52 2.94 -3.57
C GLU A 24 18.06 3.77 -2.36
N GLY A 25 17.60 3.10 -1.30
CA GLY A 25 17.09 3.75 -0.10
C GLY A 25 15.66 4.29 -0.21
N VAL A 26 15.05 4.26 -1.40
CA VAL A 26 13.64 4.60 -1.63
C VAL A 26 12.74 3.40 -1.37
N ARG A 27 11.60 3.62 -0.72
CA ARG A 27 10.59 2.61 -0.41
C ARG A 27 9.28 3.01 -1.05
N ILE A 28 8.87 2.22 -2.05
CA ILE A 28 7.68 2.44 -2.87
C ILE A 28 6.66 1.36 -2.51
N LEU A 29 5.43 1.77 -2.27
CA LEU A 29 4.31 0.86 -2.00
C LEU A 29 3.29 0.96 -3.14
N THR A 30 2.99 -0.14 -3.80
CA THR A 30 1.97 -0.19 -4.87
C THR A 30 0.62 -0.56 -4.30
N ASP A 31 -0.47 0.02 -4.79
CA ASP A 31 -1.87 -0.35 -4.52
C ASP A 31 -2.11 -0.88 -3.10
N PRO A 32 -1.85 -0.05 -2.06
CA PRO A 32 -1.79 -0.52 -0.70
C PRO A 32 -3.17 -0.86 -0.16
N HIS A 33 -3.33 -2.09 0.32
CA HIS A 33 -4.60 -2.59 0.84
C HIS A 33 -4.39 -3.45 2.10
N TRP A 34 -4.83 -2.95 3.25
CA TRP A 34 -4.85 -3.66 4.54
C TRP A 34 -6.26 -3.95 5.06
N SER A 35 -7.29 -3.36 4.44
CA SER A 35 -8.68 -3.65 4.77
C SER A 35 -9.02 -5.14 4.60
N GLN A 36 -9.97 -5.61 5.40
CA GLN A 36 -10.49 -6.99 5.33
C GLN A 36 -11.33 -7.24 4.08
N ARG A 37 -11.84 -6.18 3.44
CA ARG A 37 -12.67 -6.25 2.24
C ARG A 37 -12.26 -5.19 1.24
N ALA A 38 -12.32 -5.55 -0.04
CA ALA A 38 -12.24 -4.61 -1.16
C ALA A 38 -13.65 -4.10 -1.47
N SER A 39 -14.14 -3.17 -0.65
CA SER A 39 -15.53 -2.72 -0.69
C SER A 39 -15.71 -1.38 0.02
N PRO A 40 -16.65 -0.53 -0.43
CA PRO A 40 -17.05 0.66 0.33
C PRO A 40 -17.86 0.30 1.59
N LEU A 41 -18.36 -0.93 1.70
CA LEU A 41 -19.14 -1.42 2.83
C LEU A 41 -18.28 -2.36 3.68
N SER A 42 -18.27 -2.14 5.00
CA SER A 42 -17.51 -2.97 5.95
C SER A 42 -18.02 -4.42 6.06
N TRP A 43 -19.28 -4.67 5.72
CA TRP A 43 -19.96 -5.96 5.94
C TRP A 43 -20.23 -6.76 4.65
N ALA A 44 -20.11 -6.14 3.47
CA ALA A 44 -20.39 -6.78 2.18
C ALA A 44 -19.25 -6.55 1.18
N GLY A 45 -19.21 -7.37 0.13
CA GLY A 45 -18.19 -7.32 -0.92
C GLY A 45 -17.02 -8.31 -0.69
N PRO A 46 -16.09 -8.40 -1.65
CA PRO A 46 -15.00 -9.38 -1.63
C PRO A 46 -14.20 -9.31 -0.32
N ARG A 47 -14.13 -10.43 0.39
CA ARG A 47 -13.31 -10.57 1.59
C ARG A 47 -11.93 -11.07 1.20
N ARG A 48 -10.90 -10.48 1.80
CA ARG A 48 -9.53 -10.97 1.74
C ARG A 48 -9.46 -12.41 2.25
N LEU A 49 -8.75 -13.28 1.50
CA LEU A 49 -8.58 -14.69 1.85
C LEU A 49 -7.30 -14.96 2.66
N SER A 50 -6.25 -14.18 2.42
CA SER A 50 -4.95 -14.31 3.09
C SER A 50 -4.61 -13.03 3.85
N ALA A 51 -4.13 -13.15 5.08
CA ALA A 51 -3.61 -12.00 5.82
C ALA A 51 -2.50 -11.28 5.03
N PRO A 52 -2.33 -9.96 5.17
CA PRO A 52 -1.17 -9.28 4.62
C PRO A 52 0.13 -9.94 5.10
N GLY A 53 1.10 -10.09 4.21
CA GLY A 53 2.43 -10.65 4.51
C GLY A 53 3.26 -9.80 5.47
N LEU A 54 2.79 -8.58 5.78
CA LEU A 54 3.36 -7.68 6.77
C LEU A 54 2.22 -6.93 7.48
N ALA A 55 2.30 -6.84 8.81
CA ALA A 55 1.41 -5.95 9.55
C ALA A 55 1.69 -4.49 9.14
N PHE A 56 0.66 -3.63 9.17
CA PHE A 56 0.84 -2.24 8.74
C PHE A 56 1.86 -1.53 9.64
N GLU A 57 1.82 -1.83 10.93
CA GLU A 57 2.67 -1.27 11.97
C GLU A 57 4.15 -1.63 11.78
N ASP A 58 4.43 -2.72 11.06
CA ASP A 58 5.77 -3.18 10.74
C ASP A 58 6.30 -2.60 9.41
N LEU A 59 5.52 -1.75 8.73
CA LEU A 59 5.98 -1.08 7.51
C LEU A 59 7.19 -0.19 7.84
N PRO A 60 8.28 -0.29 7.05
CA PRO A 60 9.33 0.71 7.09
C PRO A 60 8.78 2.05 6.56
N PRO A 61 9.49 3.17 6.73
CA PRO A 61 9.03 4.46 6.23
C PRO A 61 8.70 4.41 4.72
N VAL A 62 7.46 4.65 4.33
CA VAL A 62 7.07 4.66 2.91
C VAL A 62 7.32 6.04 2.34
N HIS A 63 8.05 6.13 1.23
CA HIS A 63 8.36 7.42 0.59
C HIS A 63 7.42 7.74 -0.56
N VAL A 64 6.99 6.70 -1.29
CA VAL A 64 6.11 6.83 -2.45
C VAL A 64 5.01 5.78 -2.38
N VAL A 65 3.79 6.19 -2.66
CA VAL A 65 2.66 5.29 -2.89
C VAL A 65 2.23 5.43 -4.35
N VAL A 66 2.10 4.32 -5.06
CA VAL A 66 1.61 4.29 -6.44
C VAL A 66 0.24 3.65 -6.45
N ILE A 67 -0.75 4.37 -6.97
CA ILE A 67 -2.11 3.86 -7.20
C ILE A 67 -2.29 3.65 -8.71
N SER A 68 -2.63 2.44 -9.11
CA SER A 68 -2.81 2.07 -10.52
C SER A 68 -4.16 2.51 -11.09
N HIS A 69 -5.24 2.32 -10.33
CA HIS A 69 -6.62 2.67 -10.70
C HIS A 69 -7.53 2.71 -9.45
N ASP A 70 -8.83 2.94 -9.63
CA ASP A 70 -9.77 3.32 -8.57
C ASP A 70 -10.68 2.21 -8.06
N HIS A 71 -10.47 0.97 -8.50
CA HIS A 71 -11.20 -0.16 -7.96
C HIS A 71 -10.83 -0.40 -6.48
N TYR A 72 -11.80 -0.83 -5.69
CA TYR A 72 -11.64 -0.97 -4.23
C TYR A 72 -10.57 -1.98 -3.79
N ASP A 73 -10.17 -2.92 -4.65
CA ASP A 73 -9.09 -3.85 -4.38
C ASP A 73 -7.69 -3.25 -4.66
N HIS A 74 -7.62 -2.08 -5.30
CA HIS A 74 -6.41 -1.31 -5.56
C HIS A 74 -6.38 0.06 -4.84
N LEU A 75 -7.55 0.58 -4.47
CA LEU A 75 -7.73 1.86 -3.78
C LEU A 75 -8.49 1.69 -2.47
N ASP A 76 -7.77 1.29 -1.43
CA ASP A 76 -8.31 1.12 -0.09
C ASP A 76 -8.23 2.42 0.71
N LEU A 77 -9.36 3.14 0.82
CA LEU A 77 -9.46 4.44 1.50
C LEU A 77 -8.91 4.41 2.94
N GLY A 78 -9.19 3.35 3.70
CA GLY A 78 -8.72 3.24 5.07
C GLY A 78 -7.19 3.17 5.14
N THR A 79 -6.60 2.38 4.25
CA THR A 79 -5.14 2.26 4.14
C THR A 79 -4.50 3.56 3.65
N VAL A 80 -5.06 4.22 2.64
CA VAL A 80 -4.50 5.47 2.10
C VAL A 80 -4.49 6.58 3.15
N LYS A 81 -5.61 6.76 3.88
CA LYS A 81 -5.69 7.75 4.98
C LYS A 81 -4.64 7.47 6.04
N ARG A 82 -4.53 6.21 6.46
CA ARG A 82 -3.54 5.79 7.45
C ARG A 82 -2.11 6.07 6.98
N LEU A 83 -1.78 5.78 5.72
CA LEU A 83 -0.47 6.09 5.14
C LEU A 83 -0.18 7.60 5.12
N ALA A 84 -1.15 8.42 4.72
CA ALA A 84 -1.00 9.88 4.72
C ALA A 84 -0.73 10.42 6.14
N GLU A 85 -1.42 9.87 7.15
CA GLU A 85 -1.26 10.30 8.54
C GLU A 85 0.06 9.83 9.18
N THR A 86 0.53 8.62 8.88
CA THR A 86 1.67 8.01 9.60
C THR A 86 2.98 8.00 8.84
N HIS A 87 2.97 8.15 7.52
CA HIS A 87 4.19 8.14 6.69
C HIS A 87 4.37 9.40 5.82
N ASP A 88 3.30 10.15 5.55
CA ASP A 88 3.30 11.33 4.66
C ASP A 88 4.03 11.10 3.31
N PRO A 89 3.68 10.05 2.53
CA PRO A 89 4.39 9.74 1.29
C PRO A 89 3.94 10.63 0.11
N LEU A 90 4.77 10.68 -0.93
CA LEU A 90 4.32 11.15 -2.24
C LEU A 90 3.33 10.14 -2.85
N PHE A 91 2.11 10.58 -3.14
CA PHE A 91 1.13 9.79 -3.90
C PHE A 91 1.28 10.04 -5.40
N VAL A 92 1.55 8.97 -6.16
CA VAL A 92 1.52 8.93 -7.61
C VAL A 92 0.22 8.22 -8.02
N VAL A 93 -0.68 8.96 -8.66
CA VAL A 93 -2.05 8.51 -8.95
C VAL A 93 -2.40 8.73 -10.43
N PRO A 94 -3.45 8.08 -10.95
CA PRO A 94 -3.92 8.32 -12.30
C PRO A 94 -4.39 9.77 -12.50
N LEU A 95 -4.43 10.20 -13.76
CA LEU A 95 -4.94 11.52 -14.12
C LEU A 95 -6.38 11.69 -13.58
N GLY A 96 -6.65 12.83 -12.94
CA GLY A 96 -7.96 13.15 -12.35
C GLY A 96 -8.12 12.79 -10.87
N PHE A 97 -7.22 11.98 -10.29
CA PHE A 97 -7.34 11.51 -8.90
C PHE A 97 -6.71 12.44 -7.85
N LYS A 98 -6.05 13.53 -8.26
CA LYS A 98 -5.39 14.47 -7.33
C LYS A 98 -6.31 15.04 -6.23
N ARG A 99 -7.62 15.12 -6.48
CA ARG A 99 -8.61 15.69 -5.55
C ARG A 99 -9.28 14.65 -4.64
N TRP A 100 -9.13 13.36 -4.95
CA TRP A 100 -9.67 12.27 -4.15
C TRP A 100 -8.84 12.13 -2.88
#